data_AF-L9V6S6-F1
#
_entry.id   AF-L9V6S6-F1
#
_cell.length_a   1.000
_cell.length_b   1.000
_cell.length_c   1.000
_cell.angle_alpha   90.00
_cell.angle_beta   90.00
_cell.angle_gamma   90.00
#
_symmetry.space_group_name_H-M   'P 1'
#
loop_
_entity.id
_entity.type
_entity.pdbx_description
1 polymer ?
#
loop_
_entity_poly.entity_id
_entity_poly.type
_entity_poly.pdbx_seq_one_letter_code
_entity_poly.pdbx_strand_id
1 'polypeptide(L)' 'MPPGARVHHFDELSERTQHALASASPAGRLDIDTTTSRLSRGDIVVFTDYVRVQ' A
#
# COMPACT_ATOMS: atom_id res chain seq x y z
N MET A 1 8.05 4.40 -13.12
CA MET A 1 8.08 4.60 -11.66
C MET A 1 8.89 5.85 -11.35
N PRO A 2 8.46 6.70 -10.41
CA PRO A 2 9.26 7.85 -9.98
C PRO A 2 10.64 7.38 -9.45
N PRO A 3 11.73 8.12 -9.70
CA PRO A 3 13.03 7.80 -9.14
C PRO A 3 12.96 7.75 -7.60
N GLY A 4 13.36 6.63 -7.00
CA GLY A 4 13.37 6.44 -5.54
C GLY A 4 12.05 5.96 -4.92
N ALA A 5 10.99 5.75 -5.72
CA ALA A 5 9.76 5.12 -5.23
C ALA A 5 10.04 3.67 -4.81
N ARG A 6 9.60 3.30 -3.60
CA ARG A 6 9.64 1.91 -3.15
C ARG A 6 8.33 1.22 -3.48
N VAL A 7 8.43 -0.06 -3.82
CA VAL A 7 7.26 -0.88 -4.14
C VAL A 7 7.01 -1.81 -2.95
N HIS A 8 5.76 -1.83 -2.50
CA HIS A 8 5.28 -2.68 -1.42
C HIS A 8 4.12 -3.53 -1.91
N HIS A 9 4.11 -4.83 -1.61
CA HIS A 9 2.93 -5.63 -1.85
C HIS A 9 1.92 -5.37 -0.73
N PHE A 10 0.64 -5.27 -1.09
CA PHE A 10 -0.43 -4.90 -0.16
C PHE A 10 -0.51 -5.86 1.04
N ASP A 11 -0.31 -7.15 0.80
CA ASP A 11 -0.36 -8.23 1.80
C ASP A 11 0.84 -8.25 2.75
N GLU A 12 1.94 -7.58 2.41
CA GLU A 12 3.10 -7.40 3.31
C GLU A 12 2.89 -6.26 4.32
N LEU A 13 1.85 -5.45 4.14
CA LEU A 13 1.52 -4.33 5.02
C LEU A 13 0.72 -4.80 6.24
N SER A 14 0.79 -4.04 7.34
CA SER A 14 -0.03 -4.31 8.52
C SER A 14 -1.52 -4.21 8.21
N GLU A 15 -2.36 -4.99 8.87
CA GLU A 15 -3.82 -5.00 8.68
C GLU A 15 -4.43 -3.59 8.79
N ARG A 16 -3.93 -2.78 9.74
CA ARG A 16 -4.34 -1.37 9.91
C ARG A 16 -4.07 -0.55 8.63
N THR A 17 -2.89 -0.74 8.03
CA THR A 17 -2.49 -0.03 6.80
C THR A 17 -3.33 -0.51 5.62
N GLN A 18 -3.55 -1.82 5.53
CA GLN A 18 -4.43 -2.42 4.52
C GLN A 18 -5.85 -1.84 4.59
N HIS A 19 -6.42 -1.70 5.79
CA HIS A 19 -7.76 -1.13 5.97
C HIS A 19 -7.83 0.36 5.60
N ALA A 20 -6.79 1.13 5.94
CA ALA A 20 -6.70 2.55 5.56
C ALA A 20 -6.59 2.71 4.03
N LEU A 21 -5.82 1.85 3.36
CA LEU A 21 -5.71 1.83 1.90
C LEU A 21 -7.02 1.42 1.22
N ALA A 22 -7.72 0.42 1.75
CA ALA A 22 -8.99 -0.06 1.18
C ALA A 22 -10.14 0.96 1.31
N SER A 23 -10.10 1.81 2.34
CA SER A 23 -11.10 2.88 2.55
C SER A 23 -10.75 4.18 1.83
N ALA A 24 -9.56 4.27 1.21
CA ALA A 24 -9.10 5.47 0.54
C ALA A 24 -9.76 5.63 -0.84
N SER A 25 -10.34 6.79 -1.07
CA SER A 25 -10.75 7.20 -2.41
C SER A 25 -9.52 7.56 -3.25
N PRO A 26 -9.49 7.24 -4.57
CA PRO A 26 -8.38 7.60 -5.46
C PRO A 26 -8.05 9.10 -5.50
N ALA A 27 -9.05 9.95 -5.22
CA ALA A 27 -8.90 11.41 -5.12
C ALA A 27 -8.83 11.91 -3.67
N GLY A 28 -9.00 11.01 -2.69
CA GLY A 28 -8.98 11.32 -1.27
C GLY A 28 -7.57 11.42 -0.71
N ARG A 29 -7.40 12.22 0.34
CA ARG A 29 -6.16 12.21 1.11
C ARG A 29 -6.11 10.90 1.91
N LEU A 30 -5.09 10.12 1.63
CA LEU A 30 -4.76 8.92 2.38
C LEU A 30 -4.14 9.35 3.73
N ASP A 31 -4.89 9.25 4.82
CA ASP A 31 -4.38 9.54 6.16
C ASP A 31 -3.77 8.28 6.77
N ILE A 32 -2.55 8.00 6.33
CA ILE A 32 -1.74 6.90 6.85
C ILE A 32 -0.61 7.49 7.68
N ASP A 33 -0.46 6.98 8.88
CA ASP A 33 0.71 7.22 9.71
C ASP A 33 1.94 6.53 9.08
N THR A 34 2.86 7.33 8.54
CA THR A 34 4.07 6.85 7.87
C THR A 34 5.07 6.21 8.84
N THR A 35 4.95 6.47 10.15
CA THR A 35 5.86 5.89 11.15
C THR A 35 5.53 4.42 11.47
N THR A 36 4.27 4.03 11.27
CA THR A 36 3.76 2.69 11.61
C THR A 36 3.40 1.84 10.39
N SER A 37 3.14 2.47 9.23
CA SER A 37 2.74 1.78 8.00
C SER A 37 3.89 1.25 7.13
N ARG A 38 5.13 1.69 7.41
CA ARG A 38 6.31 1.48 6.54
C ARG A 38 6.18 2.13 5.15
N LEU A 39 5.13 2.92 4.91
CA LEU A 39 4.89 3.64 3.66
C LEU A 39 5.39 5.08 3.76
N SER A 40 6.01 5.55 2.69
CA SER A 40 6.44 6.93 2.48
C SER A 40 5.72 7.55 1.30
N ARG A 41 5.70 8.88 1.24
CA ARG A 41 5.10 9.59 0.10
C ARG A 41 5.86 9.26 -1.18
N GLY A 42 5.13 8.80 -2.20
CA GLY A 42 5.69 8.40 -3.48
C GLY A 42 5.95 6.90 -3.59
N ASP A 43 5.74 6.13 -2.51
CA ASP A 43 5.74 4.67 -2.58
C ASP A 43 4.51 4.15 -3.34
N ILE A 44 4.69 2.97 -3.91
CA ILE A 44 3.70 2.32 -4.76
C ILE A 44 3.27 1.04 -4.06
N VAL A 45 1.96 0.92 -3.83
CA VAL A 45 1.37 -0.31 -3.27
C VAL A 45 0.78 -1.12 -4.41
N VAL A 46 1.15 -2.40 -4.48
CA VAL A 46 0.69 -3.33 -5.51
C VAL A 46 -0.30 -4.32 -4.89
N PHE A 47 -1.51 -4.34 -5.44
CA PHE A 47 -2.49 -5.37 -5.14
C PHE A 47 -2.17 -6.58 -6.03
N THR A 48 -1.86 -7.71 -5.40
CA THR A 48 -1.48 -8.93 -6.12
C THR A 48 -2.57 -9.96 -5.92
N ASP A 49 -3.16 -10.44 -7.02
CA ASP A 49 -4.05 -11.58 -6.99
C ASP A 49 -3.23 -12.87 -7.04
N TYR A 50 -3.41 -13.74 -6.05
CA TYR A 50 -2.75 -15.04 -6.02
C TYR A 50 -3.60 -16.09 -6.73
N VAL A 51 -3.05 -16.68 -7.80
CA VAL A 51 -3.64 -17.87 -8.42
C VAL A 51 -2.89 -19.09 -7.92
N ARG A 52 -3.61 -20.02 -7.28
CA ARG A 52 -3.03 -21.29 -6.85
C ARG A 52 -2.90 -22.22 -8.05
N VAL A 53 -1.66 -22.55 -8.42
CA VAL A 53 -1.37 -23.58 -9.43
C VAL A 53 -1.35 -24.95 -8.73
N GLN A 54 -2.12 -25.91 -9.25
CA GLN A 54 -2.17 -27.30 -8.79
C GLN A 54 -1.46 -28.21 -9.78
#